data_AF-A0A8J2JIP3-F1
#
_entry.id   AF-A0A8J2JIP3-F1
#
_cell.length_a   1.000
_cell.length_b   1.000
_cell.length_c   1.000
_cell.angle_alpha   90.00
_cell.angle_beta   90.00
_cell.angle_gamma   90.00
#
_symmetry.space_group_name_H-M   'P 1'
#
loop_
_entity.id
_entity.type
_entity.pdbx_description
1 polymer ?
#
loop_
_entity_poly.entity_id
_entity_poly.type
_entity_poly.pdbx_seq_one_letter_code
_entity_poly.pdbx_strand_id
1 'polypeptide(L)'
;MGDVGARLLAKALQINAKLRCITYDRNNITLQGFADIAYGLESNTHVRYMPFPIHDTLPCMKVSCEKTEAVMKRIQDLVYRNSLPKKTSNGQQAFRLQQGFLLSSAQQTVDKLIYQTQEEVKTLKKNELNNPSSNSSQTDVITHAESLIRNSEKAKQ
;
A
#
# COMPACT_ATOMS: atom_id res chain seq x y z
N MET A 1 -1.73 13.40 -39.26
CA MET A 1 -1.43 11.99 -38.92
C MET A 1 -2.65 11.07 -39.08
N GLY A 2 -3.88 11.60 -39.02
CA GLY A 2 -5.12 10.86 -39.26
C GLY A 2 -5.36 9.75 -38.25
N ASP A 3 -6.40 8.96 -38.52
CA ASP A 3 -6.78 7.81 -37.68
C ASP A 3 -5.70 6.73 -37.63
N VAL A 4 -4.88 6.63 -38.67
CA VAL A 4 -3.75 5.70 -38.71
C VAL A 4 -2.73 6.07 -37.64
N GLY A 5 -2.37 7.36 -37.52
CA GLY A 5 -1.46 7.81 -36.46
C GLY A 5 -2.03 7.62 -35.07
N ALA A 6 -3.32 7.86 -34.88
CA ALA A 6 -4.02 7.60 -33.61
C ALA A 6 -3.94 6.11 -33.20
N ARG A 7 -4.10 5.20 -34.17
CA ARG A 7 -3.98 3.76 -33.94
C ARG A 7 -2.56 3.32 -33.62
N LEU A 8 -1.56 3.90 -34.29
CA LEU A 8 -0.15 3.64 -33.96
C LEU A 8 0.17 4.16 -32.56
N LEU A 9 -0.31 5.35 -32.20
CA LEU A 9 -0.17 5.90 -30.86
C LEU A 9 -0.81 4.98 -29.81
N ALA A 10 -2.02 4.47 -30.07
CA ALA A 10 -2.68 3.51 -29.19
C ALA A 10 -1.83 2.25 -28.94
N LYS A 11 -1.24 1.69 -30.00
CA LYS A 11 -0.32 0.55 -29.86
C LYS A 11 0.95 0.91 -29.09
N ALA A 12 1.53 2.08 -29.37
CA ALA A 12 2.70 2.55 -28.65
C ALA A 12 2.40 2.75 -27.15
N LEU A 13 1.21 3.25 -26.82
CA LEU A 13 0.74 3.42 -25.44
C LEU A 13 0.61 2.10 -24.68
N GLN A 14 0.24 1.00 -25.35
CA GLN A 14 0.18 -0.31 -24.70
C GLN A 14 1.55 -0.80 -24.21
N ILE A 15 2.62 -0.43 -24.91
CA ILE A 15 3.99 -0.88 -24.62
C ILE A 15 4.74 0.15 -23.75
N ASN A 16 4.46 1.44 -23.93
CA ASN A 16 5.23 2.50 -23.31
C ASN A 16 4.84 2.74 -21.84
N ALA A 17 5.73 2.37 -20.91
CA ALA A 17 5.55 2.55 -19.47
C ALA A 17 6.27 3.79 -18.89
N LYS A 18 6.68 4.77 -19.70
CA LYS A 18 7.45 5.94 -19.23
C LYS A 18 6.84 7.28 -19.59
N LEU A 19 6.04 7.32 -20.66
CA LEU A 19 5.50 8.55 -21.21
C LEU A 19 4.43 9.13 -20.27
N ARG A 20 4.60 10.39 -19.88
CA ARG A 20 3.73 11.07 -18.90
C ARG A 20 2.78 12.09 -19.52
N CYS A 21 3.19 12.69 -20.63
CA CYS A 21 2.51 13.82 -21.27
C CYS A 21 2.38 13.56 -22.78
N ILE A 22 1.18 13.72 -23.33
CA ILE A 22 0.91 13.58 -24.76
C ILE A 22 0.09 14.76 -25.24
N THR A 23 0.63 15.51 -26.20
CA THR A 23 -0.11 16.52 -26.97
C THR A 23 -0.48 15.95 -28.33
N TYR A 24 -1.77 15.97 -28.65
CA TYR A 24 -2.32 15.31 -29.84
C TYR A 24 -3.50 16.11 -30.39
N ASP A 25 -3.21 17.29 -30.94
CA ASP A 25 -4.23 18.15 -31.57
C ASP A 25 -3.78 18.53 -32.99
N ARG A 26 -4.71 18.96 -33.84
CA ARG A 26 -4.49 19.26 -35.27
C ARG A 26 -3.90 18.09 -36.07
N ASN A 27 -4.30 16.87 -35.75
CA ASN A 27 -3.84 15.67 -36.42
C ASN A 27 -4.87 15.10 -37.40
N ASN A 28 -6.06 15.71 -37.51
CA ASN A 28 -7.21 15.21 -38.28
C ASN A 28 -7.65 13.84 -37.77
N ILE A 29 -7.69 13.68 -36.45
CA ILE A 29 -8.19 12.46 -35.80
C ILE A 29 -9.71 12.50 -35.80
N THR A 30 -10.34 11.40 -36.23
CA THR A 30 -11.78 11.23 -36.19
C THR A 30 -12.22 10.48 -34.94
N LEU A 31 -13.54 10.29 -34.77
CA LEU A 31 -14.11 9.48 -33.70
C LEU A 31 -13.45 8.10 -33.58
N GLN A 32 -13.13 7.46 -34.72
CA GLN A 32 -12.47 6.15 -34.72
C GLN A 32 -11.06 6.21 -34.11
N GLY A 33 -10.28 7.22 -34.48
CA GLY A 33 -8.95 7.41 -33.92
C GLY A 33 -8.98 7.72 -32.42
N PHE A 34 -9.96 8.50 -31.94
CA PHE A 34 -10.14 8.72 -30.50
C PHE A 34 -10.51 7.41 -29.76
N ALA A 35 -11.34 6.56 -30.34
CA ALA A 35 -11.67 5.26 -29.77
C ALA A 35 -10.43 4.35 -29.67
N ASP A 36 -9.59 4.33 -30.71
CA ASP A 36 -8.32 3.59 -30.70
C ASP A 36 -7.40 4.13 -29.57
N ILE A 37 -7.26 5.45 -29.42
CA ILE A 37 -6.46 6.07 -28.34
C ILE A 37 -7.00 5.68 -26.97
N ALA A 38 -8.32 5.74 -26.76
CA ALA A 38 -8.96 5.33 -25.52
C ALA A 38 -8.63 3.87 -25.18
N TYR A 39 -8.70 2.97 -26.16
CA TYR A 39 -8.33 1.57 -26.00
C TYR A 39 -6.86 1.39 -25.60
N GLY A 40 -5.93 2.12 -26.22
CA GLY A 40 -4.51 2.11 -25.84
C GLY A 40 -4.26 2.63 -24.42
N LEU A 41 -5.02 3.63 -23.98
CA LEU A 41 -4.92 4.21 -22.64
C LEU A 41 -5.46 3.29 -21.54
N GLU A 42 -6.33 2.33 -21.85
CA GLU A 42 -6.85 1.38 -20.83
C GLU A 42 -5.73 0.57 -20.19
N SER A 43 -4.79 0.10 -21.02
CA SER A 43 -3.59 -0.63 -20.59
C SER A 43 -2.51 0.29 -20.01
N ASN A 44 -2.49 1.57 -20.41
CA ASN A 44 -1.48 2.51 -19.96
C ASN A 44 -1.83 3.14 -18.60
N THR A 45 -0.91 3.03 -17.63
CA THR A 45 -1.06 3.64 -16.28
C THR A 45 -0.07 4.77 -15.99
N HIS A 46 0.69 5.23 -17.00
CA HIS A 46 1.81 6.16 -16.84
C HIS A 46 1.52 7.56 -17.40
N VAL A 47 0.68 7.66 -18.43
CA VAL A 47 0.24 8.94 -18.98
C VAL A 47 -0.66 9.64 -17.97
N ARG A 48 -0.27 10.84 -17.54
CA ARG A 48 -0.95 11.66 -16.52
C ARG A 48 -1.48 12.97 -17.07
N TYR A 49 -0.91 13.44 -18.17
CA TYR A 49 -1.30 14.71 -18.78
C TYR A 49 -1.57 14.51 -20.25
N MET A 50 -2.75 14.93 -20.66
CA MET A 50 -3.21 14.84 -22.04
C MET A 50 -4.20 15.98 -22.25
N PRO A 51 -3.79 17.11 -22.88
CA PRO A 51 -4.66 18.26 -23.05
C PRO A 51 -5.79 17.94 -24.04
N PHE A 52 -6.91 18.63 -23.89
CA PHE A 52 -8.09 18.42 -24.71
C PHE A 52 -7.85 18.92 -26.15
N PRO A 53 -8.02 18.07 -27.19
CA PRO A 53 -7.69 18.43 -28.57
C PRO A 53 -8.85 19.16 -29.25
N ILE A 54 -8.94 20.47 -29.05
CA ILE A 54 -10.08 21.29 -29.48
C ILE A 54 -10.26 21.21 -31.01
N HIS A 55 -9.18 21.27 -31.79
CA HIS A 55 -9.28 21.35 -33.25
C HIS A 55 -9.78 20.06 -33.88
N ASP A 56 -9.35 18.90 -33.39
CA ASP A 56 -9.77 17.60 -33.91
C ASP A 56 -11.16 17.18 -33.36
N THR A 57 -11.53 17.64 -32.16
CA THR A 57 -12.81 17.27 -31.52
C THR A 57 -13.99 18.06 -32.09
N LEU A 58 -13.82 19.35 -32.38
CA LEU A 58 -14.88 20.21 -32.94
C LEU A 58 -15.59 19.62 -34.18
N PRO A 59 -14.87 19.16 -35.22
CA PRO A 59 -15.53 18.54 -36.38
C PRO A 59 -16.20 17.20 -36.02
N CYS A 60 -15.65 16.42 -35.09
CA CYS A 60 -16.25 15.17 -34.64
C CYS A 60 -17.57 15.40 -33.89
N MET A 61 -17.64 16.43 -33.05
CA MET A 61 -18.85 16.79 -32.31
C MET A 61 -19.99 17.24 -33.23
N LYS A 62 -19.67 17.90 -34.36
CA LYS A 62 -20.68 18.30 -35.37
C LYS A 62 -21.35 17.10 -36.05
N VAL A 63 -20.62 16.00 -36.23
CA VAL A 63 -21.13 14.79 -36.87
C VAL A 63 -21.81 13.87 -35.86
N SER A 64 -21.19 13.65 -34.71
CA SER A 64 -21.73 12.79 -33.66
C SER A 64 -21.29 13.28 -32.28
N CYS A 65 -22.10 14.17 -31.70
CA CYS A 65 -21.82 14.77 -30.40
C CYS A 65 -21.76 13.72 -29.28
N GLU A 66 -22.78 12.87 -29.16
CA GLU A 66 -22.91 11.90 -28.07
C GLU A 66 -21.76 10.89 -28.02
N LYS A 67 -21.37 10.33 -29.17
CA LYS A 67 -20.27 9.35 -29.24
C LYS A 67 -18.92 10.02 -28.95
N THR A 68 -18.70 11.22 -29.49
CA THR A 68 -17.46 11.96 -29.28
C THR A 68 -17.29 12.33 -27.80
N GLU A 69 -18.36 12.80 -27.16
CA GLU A 69 -18.36 13.10 -25.73
C GLU A 69 -18.06 11.86 -24.88
N ALA A 70 -18.72 10.73 -25.18
CA ALA A 70 -18.50 9.49 -24.45
C ALA A 70 -17.04 9.00 -24.52
N VAL A 71 -16.42 9.05 -25.71
CA VAL A 71 -15.02 8.65 -25.90
C VAL A 71 -14.07 9.63 -25.21
N MET A 72 -14.31 10.94 -25.31
CA MET A 72 -13.47 11.94 -24.66
C MET A 72 -13.54 11.87 -23.15
N LYS A 73 -14.73 11.66 -22.59
CA LYS A 73 -14.92 11.41 -21.17
C LYS A 73 -14.13 10.17 -20.73
N ARG A 74 -14.19 9.08 -21.50
CA ARG A 74 -13.42 7.86 -21.22
C ARG A 74 -11.90 8.14 -21.21
N ILE A 75 -11.39 8.90 -22.18
CA ILE A 75 -9.98 9.30 -22.21
C ILE A 75 -9.60 10.11 -20.96
N GLN A 76 -10.44 11.09 -20.59
CA GLN A 76 -10.22 11.91 -19.39
C GLN A 76 -10.22 11.06 -18.12
N ASP A 77 -11.18 10.13 -17.96
CA ASP A 77 -11.26 9.24 -16.81
C ASP A 77 -10.01 8.35 -16.68
N LEU A 78 -9.51 7.83 -17.80
CA LEU A 78 -8.28 7.02 -17.84
C LEU A 78 -7.04 7.81 -17.43
N VAL A 79 -6.90 9.03 -17.93
CA VAL A 79 -5.79 9.93 -17.59
C VAL A 79 -5.90 10.39 -16.13
N TYR A 80 -7.11 10.69 -15.67
CA TYR A 80 -7.39 11.08 -14.28
C TYR A 80 -7.04 9.94 -13.31
N ARG A 81 -7.45 8.69 -13.60
CA ARG A 81 -7.07 7.49 -12.84
C ARG A 81 -5.55 7.38 -12.66
N ASN A 82 -4.78 7.73 -13.68
CA ASN A 82 -3.32 7.64 -13.66
C ASN A 82 -2.67 8.82 -12.90
N SER A 83 -3.36 9.96 -12.84
CA SER A 83 -2.95 11.16 -12.10
C SER A 83 -3.20 11.01 -10.59
N LEU A 84 -4.16 10.18 -10.19
CA LEU A 84 -4.36 9.84 -8.79
C LEU A 84 -3.08 9.17 -8.27
N PRO A 85 -2.53 9.62 -7.13
CA PRO A 85 -1.49 8.87 -6.47
C PRO A 85 -2.08 7.50 -6.13
N LYS A 86 -1.64 6.45 -6.85
CA LYS A 86 -1.76 5.08 -6.36
C LYS A 86 -1.20 5.15 -4.94
N LYS A 87 -2.05 4.94 -3.93
CA LYS A 87 -1.59 4.69 -2.56
C LYS A 87 -0.66 3.51 -2.71
N THR A 88 0.64 3.79 -2.79
CA THR A 88 1.68 2.78 -2.84
C THR A 88 1.46 1.97 -1.58
N SER A 89 0.97 0.75 -1.77
CA SER A 89 0.92 -0.30 -0.75
C SER A 89 2.26 -0.49 -0.03
N ASN A 90 3.35 0.07 -0.58
CA ASN A 90 4.65 0.19 0.06
C ASN A 90 4.62 0.97 1.37
N GLY A 91 3.73 1.96 1.55
CA GLY A 91 3.58 2.65 2.83
C GLY A 91 2.96 1.73 3.90
N GLN A 92 1.89 1.02 3.55
CA GLN A 92 1.23 0.10 4.48
C GLN A 92 2.02 -1.19 4.72
N GLN A 93 2.75 -1.71 3.71
CA GLN A 93 3.66 -2.83 3.88
C GLN A 93 4.91 -2.46 4.67
N ALA A 94 5.51 -1.28 4.44
CA ALA A 94 6.64 -0.80 5.26
C ALA A 94 6.21 -0.54 6.71
N PHE A 95 5.05 0.09 6.93
CA PHE A 95 4.50 0.28 8.28
C PHE A 95 4.18 -1.06 8.97
N ARG A 96 3.62 -2.05 8.25
CA ARG A 96 3.40 -3.39 8.81
C ARG A 96 4.71 -4.11 9.15
N LEU A 97 5.73 -4.02 8.29
CA LEU A 97 7.01 -4.67 8.53
C LEU A 97 7.72 -4.05 9.74
N GLN A 98 7.77 -2.72 9.86
CA GLN A 98 8.34 -2.05 11.03
C GLN A 98 7.60 -2.42 12.33
N GLN A 99 6.26 -2.46 12.30
CA GLN A 99 5.47 -2.83 13.46
C GLN A 99 5.67 -4.31 13.86
N GLY A 100 5.83 -5.21 12.89
CA GLY A 100 6.15 -6.62 13.13
C GLY A 100 7.54 -6.82 13.74
N PHE A 101 8.56 -6.10 13.26
CA PHE A 101 9.91 -6.16 13.83
C PHE A 101 9.97 -5.59 15.26
N LEU A 102 9.33 -4.44 15.50
CA LEU A 102 9.28 -3.84 16.85
C LEU A 102 8.56 -4.76 17.84
N LEU A 103 7.41 -5.33 17.46
CA LEU A 103 6.65 -6.25 18.31
C LEU A 103 7.45 -7.53 18.61
N SER A 104 8.14 -8.09 17.61
CA SER A 104 8.99 -9.27 17.82
C SER A 104 10.17 -8.98 18.76
N SER A 105 10.82 -7.81 18.62
CA SER A 105 11.92 -7.42 19.50
C SER A 105 11.47 -7.19 20.95
N ALA A 106 10.31 -6.55 21.14
CA ALA A 106 9.71 -6.37 22.45
C ALA A 106 9.32 -7.72 23.08
N GLN A 107 8.75 -8.63 22.29
CA GLN A 107 8.40 -9.98 22.74
C GLN A 107 9.64 -10.76 23.20
N GLN A 108 10.74 -10.72 22.44
CA GLN A 108 12.00 -11.36 22.81
C GLN A 108 12.59 -10.81 24.11
N THR A 109 12.56 -9.49 24.32
CA THR A 109 13.02 -8.90 25.58
C THR A 109 12.16 -9.31 26.78
N VAL A 110 10.84 -9.37 26.60
CA VAL A 110 9.92 -9.82 27.65
C VAL A 110 10.19 -11.29 28.00
N ASP A 111 10.32 -12.17 27.01
CA ASP A 111 10.57 -13.59 27.26
C ASP A 111 11.94 -13.83 27.93
N LYS A 112 12.97 -13.02 27.60
CA LYS A 112 14.26 -13.05 28.30
C LYS A 112 14.15 -12.63 29.77
N LEU A 113 13.39 -11.57 30.06
CA LEU A 113 13.17 -11.11 31.44
C LEU A 113 12.40 -12.16 32.25
N ILE A 114 11.35 -12.76 31.67
CA ILE A 114 10.59 -13.85 32.31
C ILE A 114 11.53 -15.01 32.66
N TYR A 115 12.39 -15.42 31.72
CA TYR A 115 13.35 -16.49 31.95
C TYR A 115 14.30 -16.16 33.11
N GLN A 116 14.87 -14.94 33.12
CA GLN A 116 15.76 -14.49 34.20
C GLN A 116 15.06 -14.48 35.56
N THR A 117 13.83 -13.96 35.64
CA THR A 117 13.04 -13.97 36.87
C THR A 117 12.71 -15.40 37.32
N GLN A 118 12.37 -16.31 36.41
CA GLN A 118 12.13 -17.71 36.75
C GLN A 118 13.38 -18.40 37.32
N GLU A 119 14.56 -18.08 36.78
CA GLU A 119 15.82 -18.61 37.27
C GLU A 119 16.14 -18.08 38.69
N GLU A 120 15.97 -16.78 38.93
CA GLU A 120 16.15 -16.17 40.26
C GLU A 120 15.16 -16.73 41.29
N VAL A 121 13.88 -16.90 40.93
CA VAL A 121 12.90 -17.52 41.84
C VAL A 121 13.28 -18.97 42.18
N LYS A 122 13.79 -19.73 41.21
CA LYS A 122 14.25 -21.11 41.46
C LYS A 122 15.50 -21.15 42.34
N THR A 123 16.46 -20.25 42.15
CA THR A 123 17.67 -20.19 42.99
C THR A 123 17.34 -19.74 44.41
N LEU A 124 16.44 -18.75 44.57
CA LEU A 124 15.92 -18.34 45.88
C LEU A 124 15.19 -19.50 46.57
N LYS A 125 14.28 -20.19 45.88
CA LYS A 125 13.58 -21.38 46.41
C LYS A 125 14.54 -22.51 46.81
N LYS A 126 15.64 -22.69 46.07
CA LYS A 126 16.69 -23.66 46.42
C LYS A 126 17.49 -23.24 47.65
N ASN A 127 17.71 -21.93 47.85
CA ASN A 127 18.35 -21.39 49.04
C ASN A 127 17.44 -21.49 50.28
N GLU A 128 16.12 -21.30 50.12
CA GLU A 128 15.11 -21.52 51.17
C GLU A 128 15.09 -22.98 51.67
N LEU A 129 15.30 -23.97 50.78
CA LEU A 129 15.39 -25.38 51.17
C LEU A 129 16.62 -25.71 52.02
N ASN A 130 17.67 -24.88 51.97
CA ASN A 130 18.94 -25.09 52.64
C ASN A 130 19.07 -24.34 53.99
N ASN A 131 18.13 -23.47 54.37
CA ASN A 131 18.23 -22.73 55.63
C ASN A 131 16.83 -22.34 56.20
N PRO A 132 16.23 -23.13 57.11
CA PRO A 132 14.84 -22.96 57.55
C PRO A 132 14.70 -21.96 58.71
N SER A 133 15.33 -20.78 58.62
CA SER A 133 15.25 -19.76 59.67
C SER A 133 14.76 -18.43 59.10
N SER A 134 13.44 -18.31 59.05
CA SER A 134 12.61 -17.09 59.16
C SER A 134 12.86 -15.93 58.19
N ASN A 135 11.83 -15.56 57.41
CA ASN A 135 11.34 -14.17 57.31
C ASN A 135 10.02 -14.11 56.52
N SER A 136 8.92 -13.80 57.21
CA SER A 136 7.56 -13.68 56.63
C SER A 136 7.46 -12.68 55.47
N SER A 137 8.32 -11.65 55.46
CA SER A 137 8.38 -10.67 54.39
C SER A 137 8.85 -11.24 53.05
N GLN A 138 9.64 -12.33 53.05
CA GLN A 138 10.21 -12.92 51.83
C GLN A 138 9.21 -13.86 51.13
N THR A 139 8.35 -14.53 51.90
CA THR A 139 7.22 -15.31 51.40
C THR A 139 6.24 -14.43 50.63
N ASP A 140 5.99 -13.21 51.11
CA ASP A 140 5.12 -12.24 50.42
C ASP A 140 5.69 -11.82 49.06
N VAL A 141 7.01 -11.65 48.94
CA VAL A 141 7.65 -11.30 47.66
C VAL A 141 7.58 -12.45 46.66
N ILE A 142 7.73 -13.70 47.13
CA ILE A 142 7.61 -14.89 46.29
C ILE A 142 6.17 -15.05 45.80
N THR A 143 5.19 -14.90 46.70
CA THR A 143 3.76 -15.00 46.35
C THR A 143 3.36 -13.87 45.38
N HIS A 144 3.93 -12.67 45.56
CA HIS A 144 3.72 -11.55 44.65
C HIS A 144 4.35 -11.78 43.27
N ALA A 145 5.57 -12.32 43.21
CA ALA A 145 6.24 -12.68 41.96
C ALA A 145 5.46 -13.76 41.18
N GLU A 146 4.94 -14.78 41.87
CA GLU A 146 4.10 -15.82 41.27
C GLU A 146 2.78 -15.26 40.72
N SER A 147 2.17 -14.30 41.42
CA SER A 147 0.96 -13.59 40.94
C SER A 147 1.23 -12.76 39.67
N LEU A 148 2.37 -12.06 39.62
CA LEU A 148 2.77 -11.29 38.44
C LEU A 148 3.06 -12.17 37.22
N ILE A 149 3.68 -13.34 37.42
CA ILE A 149 3.88 -14.34 36.37
C ILE A 149 2.52 -14.86 35.85
N ARG A 150 1.59 -15.19 36.74
CA ARG A 150 0.26 -15.67 36.33
C ARG A 150 -0.57 -14.61 35.58
N ASN A 151 -0.44 -13.34 35.98
CA ASN A 151 -1.11 -12.23 35.30
C ASN A 151 -0.51 -11.93 33.93
N SER A 152 0.80 -12.08 33.76
CA SER A 152 1.47 -11.90 32.47
C SER A 152 1.17 -13.04 31.48
N GLU A 153 0.95 -14.27 31.95
CA GLU A 153 0.46 -15.37 31.11
C GLU A 153 -0.98 -15.15 30.63
N LYS A 154 -1.87 -14.63 31.50
CA LYS A 154 -3.25 -14.29 31.12
C LYS A 154 -3.33 -13.13 30.12
N ALA A 155 -2.36 -12.21 30.12
CA ALA A 155 -2.34 -11.07 29.20
C ALA A 155 -1.90 -11.43 27.77
N LYS A 156 -1.46 -12.67 27.53
CA LYS A 156 -1.08 -13.18 26.19
C LYS A 156 -2.24 -13.92 25.47
N GLN A 157 -3.41 -14.10 26.10
CA GLN A 157 -4.67 -14.60 25.49
C GLN A 157 -5.56 -13.44 25.04
#